data_AF-A0A218YS56-F1
#
_entry.id   AF-A0A218YS56-F1
#
_cell.length_a   1.000
_cell.length_b   1.000
_cell.length_c   1.000
_cell.angle_alpha   90.00
_cell.angle_beta   90.00
_cell.angle_gamma   90.00
#
_symmetry.space_group_name_H-M   'P 1'
#
loop_
_entity.id
_entity.type
_entity.pdbx_description
1 polymer ?
#
loop_
_entity_poly.entity_id
_entity_poly.type
_entity_poly.pdbx_seq_one_letter_code
_entity_poly.pdbx_strand_id
1 'polypeptide(L)'
;MLYGGFPDHKYDLIIISGKTAGLAIAVRSTENPNIETGVLEAGAATIDDPMIMTPALCPKIIGTSKYDWIYMGVHQNSANNVGFQQHRAKIQGALALSISKCTFEVMHLTMTT
;
A
#
# COMPACT_ATOMS: atom_id res chain seq x y z
N MET A 1 11.08 0.95 16.20
CA MET A 1 10.51 -0.18 16.97
C MET A 1 9.02 -0.24 16.67
N LEU A 2 8.58 -1.27 15.93
CA LEU A 2 7.17 -1.49 15.60
C LEU A 2 6.56 -2.37 16.70
N TYR A 3 5.97 -1.78 17.74
CA TYR A 3 5.16 -2.51 18.73
C TYR A 3 3.69 -2.42 18.33
N GLY A 4 3.32 -3.21 17.33
CA GLY A 4 1.95 -3.62 17.04
C GLY A 4 2.06 -5.09 16.70
N GLY A 5 2.06 -5.93 17.74
CA GLY A 5 2.37 -7.36 17.60
C GLY A 5 1.44 -8.00 16.60
N PHE A 6 2.00 -8.79 15.69
CA PHE A 6 1.20 -9.80 15.01
C PHE A 6 0.58 -10.66 16.12
N PRO A 7 -0.75 -10.88 16.12
CA PRO A 7 -1.37 -11.70 17.15
C PRO A 7 -0.64 -13.05 17.25
N ASP A 8 -0.69 -13.71 18.42
CA ASP A 8 -0.25 -15.11 18.58
C ASP A 8 -1.21 -16.07 17.83
N HIS A 9 -1.50 -15.76 16.58
CA HIS A 9 -2.22 -16.57 15.62
C HIS A 9 -1.21 -17.36 14.79
N LYS A 10 -1.58 -18.61 14.47
CA LYS A 10 -0.80 -19.42 13.54
C LYS A 10 -1.26 -19.09 12.14
N TYR A 11 -0.31 -18.73 11.29
CA TYR A 11 -0.59 -18.45 9.88
C TYR A 11 0.14 -19.47 9.03
N ASP A 12 -0.54 -19.99 8.01
CA ASP A 12 0.06 -20.83 6.98
C ASP A 12 0.74 -19.98 5.90
N LEU A 13 0.22 -18.76 5.67
CA LEU A 13 0.75 -17.81 4.69
C LEU A 13 0.79 -16.40 5.27
N ILE A 14 1.96 -15.76 5.19
CA ILE A 14 2.13 -14.34 5.53
C ILE A 14 2.52 -13.56 4.28
N ILE A 15 1.70 -12.59 3.91
CA ILE A 15 1.90 -11.72 2.75
C ILE A 15 2.42 -10.37 3.23
N ILE A 16 3.64 -10.01 2.84
CA ILE A 16 4.26 -8.73 3.20
C ILE A 16 4.02 -7.71 2.08
N SER A 17 2.76 -7.33 1.88
CA SER A 17 2.32 -6.26 0.97
C SER A 17 0.81 -6.12 1.02
N GLY A 18 0.30 -4.96 1.43
CA GLY A 18 -1.09 -4.55 1.31
C GLY A 18 -1.37 -3.77 0.04
N LYS A 19 -0.55 -3.96 -1.01
CA LYS A 19 -0.72 -3.34 -2.33
C LYS A 19 -1.34 -4.32 -3.32
N THR A 20 -1.59 -3.87 -4.55
CA THR A 20 -2.36 -4.60 -5.58
C THR A 20 -2.01 -6.08 -5.71
N ALA A 21 -0.72 -6.43 -5.81
CA ALA A 21 -0.30 -7.82 -5.94
C ALA A 21 -0.55 -8.63 -4.66
N GLY A 22 -0.22 -8.07 -3.49
CA GLY A 22 -0.41 -8.76 -2.21
C GLY A 22 -1.89 -8.96 -1.86
N LEU A 23 -2.73 -7.98 -2.16
CA LEU A 23 -4.19 -8.10 -2.05
C LEU A 23 -4.77 -9.15 -3.00
N ALA A 24 -4.29 -9.22 -4.25
CA ALA A 24 -4.73 -10.25 -5.19
C ALA A 24 -4.41 -11.67 -4.68
N ILE A 25 -3.23 -11.86 -4.09
CA ILE A 25 -2.85 -13.14 -3.47
C ILE A 25 -3.70 -13.40 -2.22
N ALA A 26 -3.92 -12.40 -1.38
CA ALA A 26 -4.71 -12.53 -0.16
C ALA A 26 -6.14 -13.00 -0.48
N VAL A 27 -6.82 -12.33 -1.42
CA VAL A 27 -8.18 -12.68 -1.87
C VAL A 27 -8.24 -14.14 -2.32
N ARG A 28 -7.28 -14.58 -3.15
CA ARG A 28 -7.26 -15.95 -3.67
C ARG A 28 -6.95 -16.98 -2.59
N SER A 29 -6.06 -16.64 -1.66
CA SER A 29 -5.70 -17.54 -0.58
C SER A 29 -6.87 -17.76 0.38
N THR A 30 -7.67 -16.72 0.65
CA THR A 30 -8.83 -16.81 1.55
C THR A 30 -10.01 -17.61 0.98
N GLU A 31 -10.01 -17.92 -0.32
CA GLU A 31 -11.01 -18.82 -0.93
C GLU A 31 -10.85 -20.27 -0.45
N ASN A 32 -9.66 -20.64 0.05
CA ASN A 32 -9.43 -21.94 0.66
C ASN A 32 -9.52 -21.84 2.20
N PRO A 33 -10.53 -22.42 2.86
CA PRO A 33 -10.71 -22.32 4.30
C PRO A 33 -9.63 -23.08 5.11
N ASN A 34 -8.80 -23.91 4.46
CA ASN A 34 -7.73 -24.66 5.11
C ASN A 34 -6.40 -23.87 5.21
N ILE A 35 -6.37 -22.62 4.76
CA ILE A 35 -5.16 -21.78 4.77
C ILE A 35 -5.46 -20.52 5.58
N GLU A 36 -4.77 -20.38 6.72
CA GLU A 36 -4.84 -19.16 7.53
C GLU A 36 -3.84 -18.12 7.00
N THR A 37 -4.35 -17.07 6.37
CA THR A 37 -3.54 -16.05 5.68
C THR A 37 -3.54 -14.72 6.43
N GLY A 38 -2.35 -14.20 6.69
CA GLY A 38 -2.14 -12.87 7.26
C GLY A 38 -1.51 -11.91 6.25
N VAL A 39 -1.89 -10.63 6.32
CA VAL A 39 -1.31 -9.56 5.49
C VAL A 39 -0.64 -8.51 6.37
N LEU A 40 0.62 -8.20 6.05
CA LEU A 40 1.40 -7.15 6.69
C LEU A 40 1.59 -6.00 5.70
N GLU A 41 1.15 -4.80 6.10
CA GLU A 41 1.30 -3.57 5.34
C GLU A 41 1.87 -2.46 6.24
N ALA A 42 2.81 -1.69 5.69
CA ALA A 42 3.49 -0.61 6.43
C ALA A 42 2.79 0.75 6.28
N GLY A 43 1.90 0.90 5.29
CA GLY A 43 1.02 2.05 5.13
C GLY A 43 -0.17 2.02 6.09
N ALA A 44 -0.76 3.18 6.36
CA ALA A 44 -1.99 3.26 7.14
C ALA A 44 -3.19 2.77 6.32
N ALA A 45 -4.21 2.24 7.02
CA ALA A 45 -5.53 2.06 6.44
C ALA A 45 -6.15 3.44 6.19
N THR A 46 -6.60 3.70 4.96
CA THR A 46 -7.20 4.99 4.55
C THR A 46 -8.64 4.82 4.09
N ILE A 47 -9.38 3.93 4.75
CA ILE A 47 -10.81 3.74 4.52
C ILE A 47 -11.49 5.09 4.78
N ASP A 48 -12.31 5.53 3.83
CA ASP A 48 -13.05 6.80 3.85
C ASP A 48 -12.20 8.09 3.89
N ASP A 49 -10.89 8.04 3.58
CA ASP A 49 -10.07 9.25 3.46
C ASP A 49 -10.45 10.01 2.17
N PRO A 50 -11.04 11.22 2.24
CA PRO A 50 -11.48 11.95 1.05
C PRO A 50 -10.32 12.35 0.12
N MET A 51 -9.09 12.46 0.63
CA MET A 51 -7.90 12.72 -0.20
C MET A 51 -7.57 11.53 -1.10
N ILE A 52 -7.94 10.32 -0.71
CA ILE A 52 -7.72 9.08 -1.47
C ILE A 52 -8.95 8.75 -2.33
N MET A 53 -10.14 8.92 -1.77
CA MET A 53 -11.41 8.59 -2.44
C MET A 53 -11.78 9.56 -3.57
N THR A 54 -11.16 10.74 -3.62
CA THR A 54 -11.41 11.76 -4.66
C THR A 54 -10.24 11.78 -5.67
N PRO A 55 -10.39 11.21 -6.89
CA PRO A 55 -9.29 11.13 -7.86
C PRO A 55 -8.66 12.48 -8.22
N ALA A 56 -9.47 13.54 -8.27
CA ALA A 56 -9.02 14.90 -8.57
C ALA A 56 -8.04 15.48 -7.52
N LEU A 57 -7.97 14.90 -6.32
CA LEU A 57 -7.08 15.34 -5.26
C LEU A 57 -5.71 14.64 -5.27
N CYS A 58 -5.48 13.71 -6.20
CA CYS A 58 -4.22 12.98 -6.33
C CYS A 58 -2.96 13.87 -6.35
N PRO A 59 -2.90 15.01 -7.05
CA PRO A 59 -1.71 15.87 -7.02
C PRO A 59 -1.34 16.36 -5.61
N LYS A 60 -2.30 16.43 -4.68
CA LYS A 60 -2.07 16.87 -3.30
C LYS A 60 -1.48 15.78 -2.41
N ILE A 61 -1.59 14.50 -2.78
CA ILE A 61 -1.08 13.38 -1.97
C ILE A 61 0.40 13.08 -2.27
N ILE A 62 0.86 13.41 -3.48
CA ILE A 62 2.23 13.22 -3.94
C ILE A 62 3.19 14.06 -3.08
N GLY A 63 4.26 13.46 -2.57
CA GLY A 63 5.24 14.15 -1.71
C GLY A 63 4.76 14.40 -0.27
N THR A 64 3.56 13.97 0.09
CA THR A 64 3.06 14.05 1.48
C THR A 64 3.40 12.77 2.22
N SER A 65 4.16 12.87 3.32
CA SER A 65 4.69 11.71 4.07
C SER A 65 3.62 10.77 4.66
N LYS A 66 2.39 11.27 4.79
CA LYS A 66 1.20 10.48 5.16
C LYS A 66 0.84 9.46 4.09
N TYR A 67 1.06 9.78 2.80
CA TYR A 67 0.59 8.99 1.65
C TYR A 67 1.73 8.50 0.75
N ASP A 68 2.93 9.05 0.88
CA ASP A 68 4.11 8.77 0.06
C ASP A 68 5.31 8.41 0.96
N TRP A 69 6.13 7.48 0.50
CA TRP A 69 7.42 7.17 1.13
C TRP A 69 8.47 8.26 0.89
N ILE A 70 8.26 9.13 -0.11
CA ILE A 70 9.16 10.24 -0.46
C ILE A 70 10.60 9.73 -0.69
N TYR A 71 10.73 8.67 -1.49
CA TYR A 71 12.06 8.20 -1.85
C TYR A 71 12.75 9.22 -2.73
N MET A 72 13.97 9.58 -2.35
CA MET A 72 14.85 10.42 -3.14
C MET A 72 15.96 9.58 -3.73
N GLY A 73 16.08 9.62 -5.06
CA GLY A 73 17.24 9.07 -5.73
C GLY A 73 18.49 9.87 -5.38
N VAL A 74 19.64 9.19 -5.40
CA VAL A 74 20.93 9.88 -5.32
C VAL A 74 21.10 10.79 -6.54
N HIS A 75 21.89 11.85 -6.38
CA HIS A 75 22.19 12.77 -7.47
C HIS A 75 22.81 12.01 -8.65
N GLN A 76 22.24 12.22 -9.84
CA GLN A 76 22.67 11.55 -11.06
C GLN A 76 23.57 12.48 -11.87
N ASN A 77 24.85 12.12 -12.05
CA ASN A 77 25.81 12.95 -12.80
C ASN A 77 25.32 13.26 -14.23
N SER A 78 24.68 12.29 -14.89
CA SER A 78 24.14 12.44 -16.24
C SER A 78 22.85 13.27 -16.32
N ALA A 79 22.31 13.73 -15.18
CA ALA A 79 21.11 14.54 -15.10
C ALA A 79 21.34 15.79 -14.25
N ASN A 80 22.38 16.55 -14.59
CA ASN A 80 22.77 17.80 -13.92
C ASN A 80 22.97 17.64 -12.41
N ASN A 81 23.40 16.45 -11.96
CA ASN A 81 23.58 16.13 -10.56
C ASN A 81 22.30 16.37 -9.72
N VAL A 82 21.12 16.06 -10.29
CA VAL A 82 19.82 16.15 -9.60
C VAL A 82 19.40 14.79 -9.06
N GLY A 83 18.83 14.76 -7.85
CA GLY A 83 18.15 13.60 -7.28
C GLY A 83 16.66 13.65 -7.60
N PHE A 84 16.14 12.63 -8.28
CA PHE A 84 14.72 12.57 -8.64
C PHE A 84 13.89 11.91 -7.54
N GLN A 85 12.71 12.47 -7.28
CA GLN A 85 11.74 11.84 -6.38
C GLN A 85 11.16 10.58 -7.05
N GLN A 86 11.08 9.49 -6.29
CA GLN A 86 10.45 8.25 -6.71
C GLN A 86 9.23 8.00 -5.83
N HIS A 87 8.11 8.60 -6.22
CA HIS A 87 6.86 8.49 -5.49
C HIS A 87 6.43 7.03 -5.37
N ARG A 88 6.11 6.62 -4.14
CA ARG A 88 5.60 5.27 -3.83
C ARG A 88 4.54 5.40 -2.76
N ALA A 89 3.37 4.84 -3.03
CA ALA A 89 2.25 4.87 -2.08
C ALA A 89 2.65 4.27 -0.73
N LYS A 90 2.25 4.94 0.35
CA LYS A 90 2.34 4.51 1.75
C LYS A 90 0.94 4.39 2.35
N ILE A 91 0.07 3.67 1.66
CA ILE A 91 -1.31 3.41 2.08
C ILE A 91 -1.72 2.02 1.63
N GLN A 92 -2.61 1.39 2.41
CA GLN A 92 -3.21 0.12 2.06
C GLN A 92 -4.09 0.25 0.80
N GLY A 93 -4.10 -0.78 -0.04
CA GLY A 93 -4.93 -0.80 -1.26
C GLY A 93 -4.30 -0.08 -2.46
N ALA A 94 -3.27 0.73 -2.27
CA ALA A 94 -2.74 1.54 -3.36
C ALA A 94 -1.84 0.80 -4.35
N LEU A 95 -2.20 0.91 -5.63
CA LEU A 95 -1.38 0.78 -6.82
C LEU A 95 -0.29 1.87 -6.79
N ALA A 96 0.85 1.60 -7.44
CA ALA A 96 1.93 2.57 -7.60
C ALA A 96 1.37 3.99 -7.86
N LEU A 97 1.83 4.98 -7.09
CA LEU A 97 1.55 6.41 -7.32
C LEU A 97 2.13 6.80 -8.68
N SER A 98 1.37 6.50 -9.74
CA SER A 98 1.63 6.92 -11.10
C SER A 98 0.47 7.80 -11.50
N ILE A 99 0.81 9.02 -11.94
CA ILE A 99 -0.11 10.04 -12.45
C ILE A 99 -1.12 9.55 -13.49
N SER A 100 -0.94 8.35 -14.08
CA SER A 100 -1.83 7.83 -15.12
C SER A 100 -2.98 6.92 -14.65
N LYS A 101 -2.96 6.36 -13.44
CA LYS A 101 -4.03 5.44 -12.97
C LYS A 101 -4.28 5.59 -11.48
N CYS A 102 -5.13 6.56 -11.13
CA CYS A 102 -5.64 6.78 -9.78
C CYS A 102 -7.11 6.34 -9.72
N THR A 103 -7.35 5.03 -9.86
CA THR A 103 -8.68 4.43 -9.67
C THR A 103 -8.52 3.18 -8.81
N PHE A 104 -9.15 3.18 -7.64
CA PHE A 104 -9.32 1.99 -6.79
C PHE A 104 -10.78 1.60 -6.76
N GLU A 105 -11.04 0.32 -6.99
CA GLU A 105 -12.28 -0.31 -6.59
C GLU A 105 -12.03 -0.92 -5.21
N VAL A 106 -12.81 -0.50 -4.21
CA VAL A 106 -12.66 -0.94 -2.82
C VAL A 106 -13.19 -2.36 -2.71
N MET A 107 -12.32 -3.37 -2.65
CA MET A 107 -12.72 -4.72 -2.31
C MET A 107 -12.86 -4.80 -0.78
N HIS A 108 -14.10 -4.81 -0.30
CA HIS A 108 -14.45 -4.95 1.10
C HIS A 108 -14.09 -6.38 1.54
N LEU A 109 -12.96 -6.55 2.23
CA LEU A 109 -12.61 -7.77 2.95
C LEU A 109 -12.65 -7.46 4.45
N THR A 110 -13.86 -7.38 4.98
CA THR A 110 -14.10 -7.56 6.41
C THR A 110 -13.94 -9.05 6.72
N MET A 111 -12.74 -9.46 7.14
CA MET A 111 -12.56 -10.78 7.75
C MET A 111 -13.00 -10.69 9.21
N THR A 112 -14.27 -11.01 9.46
CA THR A 112 -14.71 -11.53 10.76
C THR A 112 -14.96 -13.02 10.60
N THR A 113 -14.22 -13.78 11.40
CA THR A 113 -14.37 -15.21 11.79
C THR A 113 -15.37 -16.06 11.02
#